data_AF-A0A977NMA2-F1
#
_entry.id   AF-A0A977NMA2-F1
#
_cell.length_a   1.000
_cell.length_b   1.000
_cell.length_c   1.000
_cell.angle_alpha   90.00
_cell.angle_beta   90.00
_cell.angle_gamma   90.00
#
_symmetry.space_group_name_H-M   'P 1'
#
loop_
_entity.id
_entity.type
_entity.pdbx_description
1 polymer ?
#
loop_
_entity_poly.entity_id
_entity_poly.type
_entity_poly.pdbx_seq_one_letter_code
_entity_poly.pdbx_strand_id
1 'polypeptide(L)' 'MQKSEQILTDCQYNIAKQLEKKMEFLWHVDGYIKDADKEGNQECVRVFKQIKADEEKHAKMLKDLLKMK' A
#
# COMPACT_ATOMS: atom_id res chain seq x y z
N MET A 1 17.80 32.91 -3.79
CA MET A 1 17.08 32.10 -4.79
C MET A 1 15.96 31.37 -4.05
N GLN A 2 14.70 31.69 -4.35
CA GLN A 2 13.53 31.09 -3.72
C GLN A 2 13.48 29.59 -4.01
N LYS A 3 13.32 28.78 -2.95
CA LYS A 3 13.02 27.36 -3.04
C LYS A 3 11.58 27.26 -3.56
N SER A 4 11.40 26.90 -4.83
CA SER A 4 10.07 26.68 -5.40
C SER A 4 9.43 25.50 -4.66
N GLU A 5 8.44 25.76 -3.83
CA GLU A 5 7.52 24.72 -3.37
C GLU A 5 6.81 24.19 -4.61
N GLN A 6 7.26 23.02 -5.07
CA GLN A 6 6.71 22.38 -6.24
C GLN A 6 5.30 21.90 -5.86
N ILE A 7 4.28 22.66 -6.27
CA ILE A 7 2.87 22.31 -6.03
C ILE A 7 2.63 20.97 -6.75
N LEU A 8 2.37 19.92 -5.98
CA LEU A 8 1.96 18.63 -6.53
C LEU A 8 0.69 18.83 -7.35
N THR A 9 0.68 18.31 -8.58
CA THR A 9 -0.58 18.19 -9.32
C THR A 9 -1.56 17.31 -8.54
N ASP A 10 -2.87 17.55 -8.68
CA ASP A 10 -3.91 16.71 -8.06
C ASP A 10 -3.70 15.23 -8.38
N CYS A 11 -3.25 14.93 -9.60
CA CYS A 11 -2.89 13.57 -10.01
C CYS A 11 -1.75 12.97 -9.16
N GLN A 12 -0.65 13.71 -8.96
CA GLN A 12 0.45 13.25 -8.11
C GLN A 12 0.03 13.12 -6.66
N TYR A 13 -0.75 14.08 -6.14
CA TYR A 13 -1.29 14.02 -4.78
C TYR A 13 -2.17 12.77 -4.59
N ASN A 14 -3.08 12.50 -5.53
CA ASN A 14 -3.95 11.33 -5.49
C ASN A 14 -3.17 10.02 -5.55
N ILE A 15 -2.15 9.92 -6.40
CA ILE A 15 -1.29 8.73 -6.48
C ILE A 15 -0.53 8.53 -5.16
N ALA A 16 0.06 9.59 -4.61
CA ALA A 16 0.77 9.53 -3.33
C ALA A 16 -0.16 9.14 -2.18
N LYS A 17 -1.38 9.69 -2.14
CA LYS A 17 -2.38 9.35 -1.12
C LYS A 17 -2.83 7.90 -1.21
N GLN A 18 -3.00 7.36 -2.41
CA GLN A 18 -3.32 5.94 -2.56
C GLN A 18 -2.14 5.06 -2.17
N LEU A 19 -0.91 5.42 -2.54
CA LEU A 19 0.28 4.69 -2.13
C LEU A 19 0.42 4.65 -0.60
N GLU A 20 0.20 5.77 0.09
CA GLU A 20 0.20 5.84 1.56
C GLU A 20 -0.77 4.83 2.18
N LYS A 21 -2.02 4.77 1.71
CA LYS A 21 -3.03 3.82 2.20
C LYS A 21 -2.60 2.36 2.03
N LYS A 22 -1.96 2.04 0.90
CA LYS A 22 -1.47 0.68 0.64
C LYS A 22 -0.30 0.32 1.55
N MET A 23 0.62 1.26 1.76
CA MET A 23 1.73 1.08 2.69
C MET A 23 1.25 0.91 4.14
N GLU A 24 0.23 1.67 4.56
CA GLU A 24 -0.42 1.52 5.86
C GLU A 24 -1.04 0.12 6.02
N PHE A 25 -1.81 -0.35 5.03
CA PHE A 25 -2.34 -1.71 5.04
C PHE A 25 -1.23 -2.77 5.12
N LEU A 26 -0.19 -2.65 4.28
CA LEU A 26 0.93 -3.60 4.25
C LEU A 26 1.72 -3.62 5.55
N TRP A 27 1.75 -2.51 6.29
CA TRP A 27 2.35 -2.43 7.62
C TRP A 27 1.57 -3.26 8.65
N HIS A 28 0.25 -3.35 8.52
CA HIS A 28 -0.63 -4.01 9.48
C HIS A 28 -1.00 -5.45 9.13
N VAL A 29 -1.01 -5.82 7.84
CA VAL A 29 -1.57 -7.10 7.36
C VAL A 29 -0.91 -8.35 7.97
N ASP A 30 0.37 -8.28 8.31
CA ASP A 30 1.06 -9.39 8.98
C ASP A 30 0.53 -9.64 10.39
N GLY A 31 0.00 -8.61 11.06
CA GLY A 31 -0.75 -8.75 12.32
C GLY A 31 -2.06 -9.50 12.10
N TYR A 32 -2.83 -9.11 11.08
CA TYR A 32 -4.11 -9.75 10.76
C TYR A 32 -3.94 -11.23 10.41
N ILE A 33 -2.89 -11.56 9.65
CA ILE A 33 -2.54 -12.95 9.31
C ILE A 33 -2.20 -13.75 10.57
N LYS A 34 -1.42 -13.17 11.50
CA LYS A 34 -1.06 -13.84 12.76
C LYS A 34 -2.27 -14.08 13.65
N ASP A 35 -3.19 -13.14 13.74
CA ASP A 35 -4.38 -13.30 14.57
C ASP A 35 -5.33 -14.35 13.99
N ALA A 36 -5.54 -14.34 12.67
CA ALA A 36 -6.30 -15.39 11.98
C ALA A 36 -5.69 -16.79 12.16
N ASP A 37 -4.35 -16.91 12.16
CA ASP A 37 -3.66 -18.17 12.36
C ASP A 37 -3.80 -18.68 13.81
N LYS A 38 -3.69 -17.81 14.82
CA LYS A 38 -3.95 -18.15 16.23
C LYS A 38 -5.37 -18.64 16.47
N GLU A 39 -6.33 -18.12 15.73
CA GLU A 39 -7.74 -18.55 15.79
C GLU A 39 -8.02 -19.82 14.99
N GLY A 40 -7.02 -20.39 14.30
CA GLY A 40 -7.19 -21.57 13.46
C GLY A 40 -7.97 -21.31 12.17
N ASN A 41 -8.21 -20.04 11.81
CA ASN A 41 -8.99 -19.66 10.64
C ASN A 41 -8.11 -19.60 9.37
N GLN A 42 -7.82 -20.79 8.82
CA GLN A 42 -6.93 -20.93 7.66
C GLN A 42 -7.48 -20.31 6.38
N GLU A 43 -8.80 -20.19 6.23
CA GLU A 43 -9.39 -19.45 5.10
C GLU A 43 -9.08 -17.97 5.19
N CYS A 44 -9.22 -17.37 6.37
CA CYS A 44 -8.86 -15.98 6.62
C CYS A 44 -7.37 -15.72 6.37
N VAL A 45 -6.49 -16.63 6.84
CA VAL A 45 -5.04 -16.60 6.54
C VAL A 45 -4.79 -16.59 5.03
N ARG A 46 -5.45 -17.48 4.27
CA ARG A 46 -5.31 -17.58 2.81
C ARG A 46 -5.74 -16.27 2.13
N VAL A 47 -6.88 -15.71 2.51
CA VAL A 47 -7.40 -14.47 1.93
C VAL A 47 -6.47 -13.29 2.23
N PHE A 48 -6.04 -13.10 3.48
CA PHE A 48 -5.12 -11.99 3.80
C PHE A 48 -3.76 -12.11 3.12
N LYS A 49 -3.23 -13.33 2.94
CA LYS A 49 -2.01 -13.54 2.15
C LYS A 49 -2.19 -13.15 0.68
N GLN A 50 -3.34 -13.46 0.09
CA GLN A 50 -3.64 -13.06 -1.28
C GLN A 50 -3.77 -11.54 -1.39
N ILE A 51 -4.52 -10.90 -0.50
CA ILE A 51 -4.69 -9.43 -0.47
C ILE A 51 -3.32 -8.74 -0.27
N LYS A 52 -2.46 -9.26 0.61
CA LYS A 52 -1.09 -8.74 0.80
C LYS A 52 -0.32 -8.71 -0.53
N ALA A 53 -0.30 -9.82 -1.26
CA ALA A 53 0.42 -9.91 -2.53
C ALA A 53 -0.15 -8.94 -3.59
N ASP A 54 -1.47 -8.81 -3.66
CA ASP A 54 -2.13 -7.87 -4.56
C ASP A 54 -1.80 -6.42 -4.20
N GLU A 55 -1.80 -6.07 -2.91
CA GLU A 55 -1.47 -4.74 -2.43
C GLU A 55 0.01 -4.38 -2.61
N GLU A 56 0.94 -5.33 -2.46
CA GLU A 56 2.35 -5.15 -2.81
C GLU A 56 2.53 -4.82 -4.29
N LYS A 57 1.81 -5.54 -5.16
CA LYS A 57 1.80 -5.28 -6.61
C LYS A 57 1.25 -3.89 -6.91
N HIS A 58 0.11 -3.53 -6.31
CA HIS A 58 -0.50 -2.21 -6.50
C HIS A 58 0.41 -1.07 -5.99
N ALA A 59 1.03 -1.23 -4.83
CA ALA A 59 1.97 -0.25 -4.27
C ALA A 59 3.18 -0.06 -5.19
N LYS A 60 3.71 -1.14 -5.77
CA LYS A 60 4.79 -1.06 -6.76
C LYS A 60 4.36 -0.26 -8.00
N MET A 61 3.17 -0.53 -8.55
CA MET A 61 2.66 0.21 -9.72
C MET A 61 2.54 1.71 -9.45
N LEU A 62 2.01 2.11 -8.29
CA LEU A 62 1.89 3.52 -7.91
C LEU A 62 3.26 4.18 -7.68
N LYS A 63 4.20 3.45 -7.05
CA LYS A 63 5.57 3.92 -6.84
C LYS A 63 6.31 4.14 -8.15
N ASP A 64 6.16 3.22 -9.10
CA ASP A 64 6.78 3.34 -10.42
C ASP A 64 6.17 4.50 -11.21
N LEU A 65 4.84 4.71 -11.12
CA LEU A 65 4.16 5.85 -11.73
C LEU A 65 4.64 7.21 -11.19
N LEU A 66 4.98 7.30 -9.90
CA LEU A 66 5.56 8.50 -9.30
C LEU A 66 7.00 8.77 -9.75
N LYS A 67 7.78 7.72 -10.06
CA LYS A 67 9.17 7.84 -10.52
C LYS A 67 9.31 8.15 -12.01
N MET A 68 8.30 7.80 -12.81
CA MET A 68 8.28 8.06 -14.25
C MET A 68 7.96 9.52 -14.62
N LYS A 69 7.71 10.39 -13.63
CA LYS A 69 7.39 11.81 -13.81
C LYS A 69 8.48 12.72 -13.25
#